data_AF-A0A1S1Z0Z4-F1
#
_entry.id   AF-A0A1S1Z0Z4-F1
#
_cell.length_a   1.000
_cell.length_b   1.000
_cell.length_c   1.000
_cell.angle_alpha   90.00
_cell.angle_beta   90.00
_cell.angle_gamma   90.00
#
_symmetry.space_group_name_H-M   'P 1'
#
loop_
_entity.id
_entity.type
_entity.pdbx_description
1 polymer ?
#
loop_
_entity_poly.entity_id
_entity_poly.type
_entity_poly.pdbx_seq_one_letter_code
_entity_poly.pdbx_strand_id
1 'polypeptide(L)'
;MNLVEVNDGVAVITFKALVSKRLKSKINKSHFSTDKILMYAIGLFISGSFFLMHWFFGLCFFCVFFSLFANTIGQVNKETYFKFLLRDNILYFISMNKDLDHREQFNADSIEQFYIKKVGEDQFNLMIIYKKMEVNHESDLLSFGHKRIAEITDILDYMHQFYGITPKKIEDEYNYDKKTNFIPKQKRNFFKLFDQDIEDIRTKGVFTLSGEDYLVEKTQQIEWDNGMVSYRFLIHEDQSLFYHPMINNRLLFLESKALKANIDGFDRYVDSLNEQPKVLSFEGQNYYLLEVNKGEISMDGKHLHEELLQTIYESEDEKCVLRCSQMEDKIRVFKGTMMQEKQINLILPQLDVDF
;
A
#
# COMPACT_ATOMS: atom_id res chain seq x y z
N MET A 1 0.44 -4.46 -6.46
CA MET A 1 1.28 -3.33 -6.89
C MET A 1 2.42 -3.31 -5.92
N ASN A 2 3.62 -3.65 -6.32
CA ASN A 2 4.65 -4.03 -5.35
C ASN A 2 5.69 -2.91 -5.31
N LEU A 3 5.88 -2.29 -4.15
CA LEU A 3 7.04 -1.45 -3.88
C LEU A 3 8.09 -2.31 -3.17
N VAL A 4 9.28 -2.38 -3.74
CA VAL A 4 10.41 -3.11 -3.20
C VAL A 4 11.55 -2.13 -3.06
N GLU A 5 11.83 -1.71 -1.84
CA GLU A 5 13.09 -1.03 -1.58
C GLU A 5 14.23 -2.06 -1.54
N VAL A 6 15.47 -1.63 -1.64
CA VAL A 6 16.63 -2.52 -1.67
C VAL A 6 17.69 -1.84 -0.82
N ASN A 7 18.47 -2.62 -0.06
CA ASN A 7 19.51 -2.15 0.87
C ASN A 7 20.51 -1.12 0.30
N ASP A 8 20.55 -0.94 -1.02
CA ASP A 8 21.43 0.00 -1.73
C ASP A 8 20.82 1.40 -1.97
N GLY A 9 19.73 1.77 -1.27
CA GLY A 9 19.06 3.06 -1.48
C GLY A 9 18.27 3.13 -2.80
N VAL A 10 17.80 1.97 -3.27
CA VAL A 10 17.05 1.86 -4.54
C VAL A 10 15.63 1.41 -4.22
N ALA A 11 14.63 2.17 -4.69
CA ALA A 11 13.22 1.80 -4.57
C ALA A 11 12.65 1.36 -5.93
N VAL A 12 11.96 0.23 -5.95
CA VAL A 12 11.36 -0.36 -7.15
C VAL A 12 9.85 -0.37 -7.00
N ILE A 13 9.14 0.45 -7.76
CA ILE A 13 7.66 0.49 -7.73
C ILE A 13 7.14 -0.20 -8.98
N THR A 14 6.41 -1.31 -8.81
CA THR A 14 5.81 -2.05 -9.93
C THR A 14 4.29 -2.01 -9.86
N PHE A 15 3.63 -1.52 -10.90
CA PHE A 15 2.18 -1.35 -10.94
C PHE A 15 1.61 -1.73 -12.30
N LYS A 16 0.33 -2.07 -12.31
CA LYS A 16 -0.41 -2.41 -13.52
C LYS A 16 -1.24 -1.19 -13.95
N ALA A 17 -1.04 -0.65 -15.14
CA ALA A 17 -1.75 0.55 -15.61
C ALA A 17 -1.95 0.52 -17.14
N LEU A 18 -2.72 1.46 -17.67
CA LEU A 18 -2.88 1.65 -19.11
C LEU A 18 -1.77 2.57 -19.65
N VAL A 19 -1.32 2.30 -20.87
CA VAL A 19 -0.45 3.20 -21.62
C VAL A 19 -1.24 4.46 -21.97
N SER A 20 -0.73 5.65 -21.63
CA SER A 20 -1.41 6.89 -21.98
C SER A 20 -1.46 7.11 -23.49
N LYS A 21 -2.45 7.86 -24.00
CA LYS A 21 -2.57 8.14 -25.44
C LYS A 21 -1.34 8.85 -26.00
N ARG A 22 -0.75 9.78 -25.24
CA ARG A 22 0.47 10.49 -25.62
C ARG A 22 1.68 9.55 -25.65
N LEU A 23 1.82 8.70 -24.63
CA LEU A 23 2.88 7.70 -24.58
C LEU A 23 2.76 6.69 -25.73
N LYS A 24 1.53 6.24 -26.04
CA LYS A 24 1.23 5.41 -27.21
C LYS A 24 1.65 6.06 -28.52
N SER A 25 1.39 7.36 -28.70
CA SER A 25 1.83 8.10 -29.88
C SER A 25 3.36 8.16 -29.97
N LYS A 26 4.04 8.37 -28.85
CA LYS A 26 5.52 8.42 -28.78
C LYS A 26 6.15 7.06 -29.13
N ILE A 27 5.63 5.97 -28.56
CA ILE A 27 6.06 4.59 -28.85
C ILE A 27 5.83 4.23 -30.33
N ASN A 28 4.67 4.59 -30.89
CA ASN A 28 4.39 4.34 -32.30
C ASN A 28 5.35 5.10 -33.22
N LYS A 29 5.67 6.37 -32.90
CA LYS A 29 6.64 7.15 -33.67
C LYS A 29 8.06 6.56 -33.65
N SER A 30 8.48 5.92 -32.54
CA SER A 30 9.80 5.28 -32.47
C SER A 30 9.87 3.92 -33.17
N HIS A 31 8.75 3.18 -33.26
CA HIS A 31 8.70 1.88 -33.93
C HIS A 31 8.50 1.96 -35.45
N PHE A 32 7.97 3.08 -35.96
CA PHE A 32 7.94 3.39 -37.39
C PHE A 32 9.26 4.04 -37.82
N SER A 33 10.34 3.24 -37.89
CA SER A 33 11.54 3.66 -38.61
C SER A 33 11.26 3.68 -40.12
N THR A 34 11.86 4.63 -40.82
CA THR A 34 11.74 4.88 -42.26
C THR A 34 11.97 3.62 -43.12
N ASP A 35 12.73 2.65 -42.60
CA ASP A 35 13.06 1.38 -43.25
C ASP A 35 11.85 0.45 -43.44
N LYS A 36 10.89 0.46 -42.50
CA LYS A 36 9.67 -0.36 -42.63
C LYS A 36 8.72 0.21 -43.68
N ILE A 37 8.63 1.54 -43.77
CA ILE A 37 7.81 2.22 -44.79
C ILE A 37 8.34 1.93 -46.20
N LEU A 38 9.67 1.90 -46.36
CA LEU A 38 10.30 1.51 -47.63
C LEU A 38 10.01 0.05 -47.99
N MET A 39 10.07 -0.87 -47.03
CA MET A 39 9.69 -2.28 -47.27
C MET A 39 8.19 -2.45 -47.59
N TYR A 40 7.30 -1.69 -46.96
CA TYR A 40 5.88 -1.69 -47.29
C TYR A 40 5.60 -1.11 -48.69
N ALA A 41 6.31 -0.05 -49.08
CA ALA A 41 6.23 0.54 -50.42
C ALA A 41 6.74 -0.43 -51.50
N ILE A 42 7.85 -1.14 -51.25
CA ILE A 42 8.37 -2.19 -52.13
C ILE A 42 7.38 -3.37 -52.23
N GLY A 43 6.76 -3.78 -51.12
CA GLY A 43 5.73 -4.80 -51.10
C GLY A 43 4.48 -4.44 -51.91
N LEU A 44 4.05 -3.17 -51.84
CA LEU A 44 2.95 -2.64 -52.66
C LEU A 44 3.32 -2.60 -54.15
N PHE A 45 4.55 -2.22 -54.48
CA PHE A 45 5.03 -2.18 -55.87
C PHE A 45 5.14 -3.57 -56.51
N ILE A 46 5.53 -4.59 -55.72
CA ILE A 46 5.57 -5.99 -56.15
C ILE A 46 4.15 -6.59 -56.24
N SER A 47 3.20 -6.11 -55.44
CA SER A 47 1.80 -6.57 -55.54
C SER A 47 1.09 -6.08 -56.80
N GLY A 48 1.46 -4.91 -57.33
CA GLY A 48 0.82 -4.33 -58.53
C GLY A 48 1.06 -5.12 -59.82
N SER A 49 2.10 -5.96 -59.87
CA SER A 49 2.49 -6.73 -61.07
C SER A 49 1.95 -8.16 -61.09
N PHE A 50 1.25 -8.62 -60.04
CA PHE A 50 0.85 -10.03 -59.88
C PHE A 50 -0.65 -10.30 -60.05
N PHE A 51 -1.35 -9.45 -60.81
CA PHE A 51 -2.82 -9.31 -60.83
C PHE A 51 -3.65 -10.52 -61.31
N LEU A 52 -3.04 -11.67 -61.59
CA LEU A 52 -3.74 -12.90 -62.01
C LEU A 52 -3.60 -14.09 -61.04
N MET A 53 -2.74 -14.01 -60.02
CA MET A 53 -2.66 -15.01 -58.94
C MET A 53 -3.44 -14.56 -57.68
N HIS A 54 -4.30 -13.56 -57.85
CA HIS A 54 -4.49 -12.49 -56.87
C HIS A 54 -5.56 -12.69 -55.80
N TRP A 55 -6.48 -13.64 -55.93
CA TRP A 55 -7.52 -13.78 -54.93
C TRP A 55 -7.09 -14.57 -53.70
N PHE A 56 -6.38 -15.69 -53.90
CA PHE A 56 -5.93 -16.52 -52.78
C PHE A 56 -4.80 -15.83 -52.00
N PHE A 57 -3.82 -15.26 -52.70
CA PHE A 57 -2.76 -14.47 -52.06
C PHE A 57 -3.29 -13.18 -51.44
N GLY A 58 -4.25 -12.51 -52.07
CA GLY A 58 -4.91 -11.32 -51.48
C GLY A 58 -5.63 -11.63 -50.18
N LEU A 59 -6.33 -12.77 -50.10
CA LEU A 59 -7.01 -13.23 -48.88
C LEU A 59 -6.01 -13.68 -47.80
N CYS A 60 -4.95 -14.39 -48.17
CA CYS A 60 -3.86 -14.73 -47.24
C CYS A 60 -3.16 -13.47 -46.72
N PHE A 61 -2.86 -12.50 -47.58
CA PHE A 61 -2.24 -11.24 -47.17
C PHE A 61 -3.18 -10.41 -46.31
N PHE A 62 -4.48 -10.37 -46.63
CA PHE A 62 -5.49 -9.71 -45.81
C PHE A 62 -5.63 -10.38 -44.44
N CYS A 63 -5.62 -11.72 -44.36
CA CYS A 63 -5.66 -12.45 -43.09
C CYS A 63 -4.40 -12.21 -42.25
N VAL A 64 -3.22 -12.22 -42.87
CA VAL A 64 -1.95 -11.92 -42.18
C VAL A 64 -1.92 -10.46 -41.73
N PHE A 65 -2.31 -9.52 -42.59
CA PHE A 65 -2.36 -8.10 -42.27
C PHE A 65 -3.41 -7.81 -41.19
N PHE A 66 -4.60 -8.38 -41.28
CA PHE A 66 -5.67 -8.25 -40.28
C PHE A 66 -5.26 -8.90 -38.96
N SER A 67 -4.61 -10.06 -38.96
CA SER A 67 -4.06 -10.69 -37.75
C SER A 67 -3.00 -9.83 -37.08
N LEU A 68 -2.06 -9.28 -37.86
CA LEU A 68 -1.04 -8.36 -37.35
C LEU A 68 -1.66 -7.06 -36.84
N PHE A 69 -2.63 -6.50 -37.56
CA PHE A 69 -3.30 -5.24 -37.19
C PHE A 69 -4.23 -5.42 -35.98
N ALA A 70 -4.96 -6.53 -35.90
CA ALA A 70 -5.80 -6.88 -34.76
C ALA A 70 -4.99 -7.18 -33.50
N ASN A 71 -3.82 -7.83 -33.62
CA ASN A 71 -2.88 -7.97 -32.50
C ASN A 71 -2.33 -6.61 -32.06
N THR A 72 -2.00 -5.72 -33.00
CA THR A 72 -1.48 -4.37 -32.68
C THR A 72 -2.55 -3.48 -32.04
N ILE A 73 -3.84 -3.62 -32.41
CA ILE A 73 -4.94 -2.83 -31.83
C ILE A 73 -5.45 -3.43 -30.51
N GLY A 74 -5.56 -4.75 -30.43
CA GLY A 74 -6.10 -5.48 -29.28
C GLY A 74 -5.18 -5.51 -28.04
N GLN A 75 -3.90 -5.21 -28.21
CA GLN A 75 -2.93 -5.19 -27.11
C GLN A 75 -2.84 -3.85 -26.36
N VAL A 76 -3.32 -2.74 -26.94
CA VAL A 76 -3.01 -1.40 -26.40
C VAL A 76 -4.01 -0.88 -25.36
N ASN A 77 -5.18 -1.51 -25.24
CA ASN A 77 -6.16 -1.17 -24.21
C ASN A 77 -6.14 -2.14 -23.02
N LYS A 78 -5.16 -3.06 -22.98
CA LYS A 78 -4.95 -3.92 -21.81
C LYS A 78 -4.03 -3.21 -20.83
N GLU A 79 -4.36 -3.26 -19.55
CA GLU A 79 -3.43 -2.82 -18.54
C GLU A 79 -2.15 -3.65 -18.61
N THR A 80 -1.00 -3.00 -18.56
CA THR A 80 0.31 -3.61 -18.56
C THR A 80 1.09 -3.25 -17.31
N TYR A 81 2.15 -4.00 -17.02
CA TYR A 81 3.02 -3.71 -15.89
C TYR A 81 4.05 -2.64 -16.26
N PHE A 82 4.18 -1.67 -15.38
CA PHE A 82 5.21 -0.64 -15.42
C PHE A 82 6.04 -0.71 -14.14
N LYS A 83 7.30 -0.32 -14.25
CA LYS A 83 8.27 -0.29 -13.17
C LYS A 83 8.91 1.10 -13.10
N PHE A 84 8.81 1.75 -11.95
CA PHE A 84 9.72 2.84 -11.57
C PHE A 84 10.90 2.23 -10.81
N LEU A 85 12.11 2.56 -11.24
CA LEU A 85 13.33 2.32 -10.47
C LEU A 85 13.79 3.69 -9.97
N LEU A 86 13.58 3.97 -8.70
CA LEU A 86 14.08 5.15 -8.02
C LEU A 86 15.47 4.84 -7.48
N ARG A 87 16.44 5.67 -7.85
CA ARG A 87 17.79 5.67 -7.30
C ARG A 87 18.17 7.11 -7.01
N ASP A 88 19.08 7.35 -6.08
CA ASP A 88 19.49 8.69 -5.58
C ASP A 88 19.43 9.80 -6.64
N ASN A 89 20.06 9.60 -7.80
CA ASN A 89 20.17 10.64 -8.83
C ASN A 89 19.33 10.38 -10.08
N ILE A 90 18.64 9.23 -10.19
CA ILE A 90 17.96 8.83 -11.42
C ILE A 90 16.63 8.15 -11.12
N LEU A 91 15.61 8.51 -11.89
CA LEU A 91 14.38 7.78 -12.07
C LEU A 91 14.42 7.03 -13.41
N TYR A 92 14.24 5.70 -13.39
CA TYR A 92 13.89 4.96 -14.59
C TYR A 92 12.40 4.60 -14.60
N PHE A 93 11.74 4.88 -15.70
CA PHE A 93 10.39 4.42 -15.99
C PHE A 93 10.45 3.36 -17.09
N ILE A 94 10.00 2.14 -16.80
CA ILE A 94 10.15 0.96 -17.66
C ILE A 94 8.78 0.31 -17.87
N SER A 95 8.38 0.11 -19.12
CA SER A 95 7.28 -0.79 -19.47
C SER A 95 7.80 -2.23 -19.46
N MET A 96 7.11 -3.11 -18.75
CA MET A 96 7.45 -4.55 -18.65
C MET A 96 6.77 -5.38 -19.75
N ASN A 97 6.03 -4.74 -20.67
CA ASN A 97 5.50 -5.41 -21.84
C ASN A 97 6.60 -5.58 -22.89
N LYS A 98 6.86 -6.82 -23.32
CA LYS A 98 7.80 -7.10 -24.42
C LYS A 98 7.41 -6.40 -25.73
N ASP A 99 6.12 -6.16 -25.93
CA ASP A 99 5.58 -5.49 -27.12
C ASP A 99 5.60 -3.96 -27.02
N LEU A 100 5.88 -3.42 -25.82
CA LEU A 100 6.00 -1.98 -25.55
C LEU A 100 7.32 -1.75 -24.81
N ASP A 101 8.47 -2.12 -25.41
CA ASP A 101 9.81 -1.90 -24.83
C ASP A 101 10.10 -0.40 -24.78
N HIS A 102 9.57 0.23 -23.74
CA HIS A 102 9.63 1.66 -23.50
C HIS A 102 10.37 1.90 -22.20
N ARG A 103 11.45 2.68 -22.29
CA ARG A 103 12.28 3.04 -21.15
C ARG A 103 12.58 4.53 -21.23
N GLU A 104 12.25 5.24 -20.16
CA GLU A 104 12.59 6.64 -19.99
C GLU A 104 13.42 6.81 -18.73
N GLN A 105 14.39 7.72 -18.82
CA GLN A 105 15.28 8.07 -17.72
C GLN A 105 15.15 9.56 -17.45
N PHE A 106 14.96 9.90 -16.18
CA PHE A 106 14.95 11.27 -15.69
C PHE A 106 16.06 11.44 -14.65
N ASN A 107 16.83 12.52 -14.73
CA ASN A 107 17.77 12.87 -13.67
C ASN A 107 16.94 13.45 -12.50
N ALA A 108 17.14 12.97 -11.28
CA ALA A 108 16.40 13.44 -10.09
C ALA A 108 16.46 14.97 -9.95
N ASP A 109 17.64 15.57 -10.16
CA ASP A 109 17.84 17.03 -10.09
C ASP A 109 17.03 17.82 -11.13
N SER A 110 16.62 17.14 -12.21
CA SER A 110 15.80 17.75 -13.26
C SER A 110 14.30 17.63 -12.97
N ILE A 111 13.88 16.79 -12.02
CA ILE A 111 12.47 16.57 -11.73
C ILE A 111 11.98 17.72 -10.86
N GLU A 112 11.00 18.48 -11.37
CA GLU A 112 10.38 19.53 -10.58
C GLU A 112 9.26 18.98 -9.70
N GLN A 113 8.38 18.14 -10.27
CA GLN A 113 7.30 17.50 -9.52
C GLN A 113 6.57 16.42 -10.32
N PHE A 114 5.86 15.57 -9.58
CA PHE A 114 4.85 14.64 -10.10
C PHE A 114 3.47 15.12 -9.69
N TYR A 115 2.45 14.92 -10.53
CA TYR A 115 1.07 15.29 -10.24
C TYR A 115 0.07 14.41 -10.99
N ILE A 116 -1.18 14.38 -10.52
CA ILE A 116 -2.26 13.64 -11.17
C ILE A 116 -3.10 14.62 -11.98
N LYS A 117 -3.40 14.29 -13.24
CA LYS A 117 -4.28 15.08 -14.11
C LYS A 117 -5.50 14.27 -14.51
N LYS A 118 -6.70 14.84 -14.36
CA LYS A 118 -7.94 14.23 -14.87
C LYS A 118 -8.03 14.46 -16.38
N VAL A 119 -8.15 13.40 -17.17
CA VAL A 119 -8.17 13.45 -18.65
C VAL A 119 -9.47 12.95 -19.27
N GLY A 120 -10.36 12.36 -18.47
CA GLY A 120 -11.70 11.91 -18.86
C GLY A 120 -12.61 11.73 -17.64
N GLU A 121 -13.83 11.23 -17.84
CA GLU A 121 -14.79 11.03 -16.75
C GLU A 121 -14.27 10.08 -15.65
N ASP A 122 -13.71 8.94 -16.07
CA ASP A 122 -13.11 7.89 -15.21
C ASP A 122 -11.64 7.60 -15.62
N GLN A 123 -10.91 8.62 -16.07
CA GLN A 123 -9.54 8.45 -16.53
C GLN A 123 -8.62 9.57 -16.03
N PHE A 124 -7.50 9.14 -15.44
CA PHE A 124 -6.49 9.98 -14.81
C PHE A 124 -5.11 9.61 -15.33
N ASN A 125 -4.21 10.59 -15.38
CA ASN A 125 -2.82 10.38 -15.75
C ASN A 125 -1.89 10.78 -14.61
N LEU A 126 -0.84 10.00 -14.37
CA LEU A 126 0.31 10.43 -13.58
C LEU A 126 1.24 11.18 -14.53
N MET A 127 1.58 12.40 -14.14
CA MET A 127 2.35 13.33 -14.94
C MET A 127 3.66 13.64 -14.21
N ILE A 128 4.71 13.91 -14.97
CA ILE A 128 6.00 14.43 -14.47
C ILE A 128 6.32 15.75 -15.15
N ILE A 129 6.76 16.73 -14.35
CA ILE A 129 7.38 17.97 -14.82
C ILE A 129 8.87 17.85 -14.58
N TYR A 130 9.67 18.05 -15.62
CA TYR A 130 11.13 18.01 -15.54
C TYR A 130 11.77 19.05 -16.44
N LYS A 131 12.98 19.48 -16.08
CA LYS A 131 13.80 20.42 -16.85
C LYS A 131 14.69 19.69 -17.84
N LYS A 132 14.69 20.15 -19.08
CA LYS A 132 15.70 19.76 -20.06
C LYS A 132 16.16 21.01 -20.79
N MET A 133 17.48 21.25 -20.79
CA MET A 133 18.06 22.47 -21.38
C MET A 133 17.38 23.75 -20.85
N GLU A 134 17.17 23.82 -19.53
CA GLU A 134 16.51 24.94 -18.83
C GLU A 134 15.04 25.20 -19.19
N VAL A 135 14.44 24.36 -20.03
CA VAL A 135 13.02 24.43 -20.39
C VAL A 135 12.24 23.39 -19.60
N ASN A 136 11.08 23.79 -19.07
CA ASN A 136 10.15 22.89 -18.41
C ASN A 136 9.42 22.03 -19.43
N HIS A 137 9.47 20.72 -19.24
CA HIS A 137 8.75 19.73 -20.02
C HIS A 137 7.78 18.96 -19.14
N GLU A 138 6.61 18.66 -19.69
CA GLU A 138 5.59 17.82 -19.08
C GLU A 138 5.51 16.51 -19.86
N SER A 139 5.49 15.37 -19.15
CA SER A 139 5.31 14.06 -19.76
C SER A 139 4.30 13.23 -19.00
N ASP A 140 3.44 12.54 -19.75
CA ASP A 140 2.51 11.55 -19.23
C ASP A 140 3.28 10.25 -18.95
N LEU A 141 3.28 9.78 -17.70
CA LEU A 141 3.93 8.52 -17.33
C LEU A 141 2.97 7.34 -17.51
N LEU A 142 1.77 7.41 -16.92
CA LEU A 142 0.78 6.32 -16.99
C LEU A 142 -0.65 6.84 -16.98
N SER A 143 -1.60 6.01 -17.44
CA SER A 143 -3.04 6.25 -17.32
C SER A 143 -3.71 5.19 -16.44
N PHE A 144 -4.67 5.61 -15.62
CA PHE A 144 -5.41 4.76 -14.68
C PHE A 144 -6.84 5.25 -14.45
N GLY A 145 -7.70 4.37 -13.95
CA GLY A 145 -9.10 4.70 -13.60
C GLY A 145 -9.28 5.18 -12.16
N HIS A 146 -10.47 5.66 -11.83
CA HIS A 146 -10.77 6.28 -10.52
C HIS A 146 -10.45 5.37 -9.32
N LYS A 147 -10.67 4.06 -9.47
CA LYS A 147 -10.40 3.05 -8.41
C LYS A 147 -8.97 3.05 -7.89
N ARG A 148 -8.00 3.58 -8.66
CA ARG A 148 -6.58 3.58 -8.31
C ARG A 148 -6.04 4.95 -7.90
N ILE A 149 -6.88 5.99 -7.87
CA ILE A 149 -6.42 7.35 -7.53
C ILE A 149 -5.71 7.36 -6.18
N ALA A 150 -6.32 6.81 -5.15
CA ALA A 150 -5.76 6.79 -3.81
C ALA A 150 -4.37 6.14 -3.77
N GLU A 151 -4.21 5.02 -4.49
CA GLU A 151 -2.96 4.28 -4.61
C GLU A 151 -1.89 5.08 -5.37
N ILE A 152 -2.25 5.75 -6.47
CA ILE A 152 -1.31 6.58 -7.22
C ILE A 152 -0.93 7.86 -6.44
N THR A 153 -1.84 8.42 -5.64
CA THR A 153 -1.54 9.54 -4.76
C THR A 153 -0.49 9.16 -3.71
N ASP A 154 -0.58 7.98 -3.11
CA ASP A 154 0.44 7.50 -2.16
C ASP A 154 1.80 7.31 -2.83
N ILE A 155 1.83 6.76 -4.06
CA ILE A 155 3.07 6.63 -4.84
C ILE A 155 3.69 8.00 -5.10
N LEU A 156 2.86 8.96 -5.50
CA LEU A 156 3.30 10.32 -5.76
C LEU A 156 3.92 10.94 -4.50
N ASP A 157 3.27 10.81 -3.34
CA ASP A 157 3.82 11.29 -2.07
C ASP A 157 5.17 10.64 -1.76
N TYR A 158 5.27 9.32 -1.96
CA TYR A 158 6.51 8.57 -1.74
C TYR A 158 7.63 9.03 -2.68
N MET A 159 7.32 9.23 -3.97
CA MET A 159 8.30 9.74 -4.94
C MET A 159 8.74 11.17 -4.61
N HIS A 160 7.83 12.01 -4.10
CA HIS A 160 8.17 13.35 -3.62
C HIS A 160 9.09 13.30 -2.40
N GLN A 161 8.75 12.45 -1.43
CA GLN A 161 9.58 12.24 -0.25
C GLN A 161 10.97 11.71 -0.61
N PHE A 162 11.03 10.69 -1.48
CA PHE A 162 12.27 10.04 -1.90
C PHE A 162 13.25 11.03 -2.56
N TYR A 163 12.74 11.94 -3.41
CA TYR A 163 13.56 12.94 -4.10
C TYR A 163 13.61 14.31 -3.42
N GLY A 164 13.00 14.48 -2.23
CA GLY A 164 12.94 15.76 -1.53
C GLY A 164 12.19 16.86 -2.31
N ILE A 165 11.21 16.49 -3.14
CA ILE A 165 10.44 17.41 -3.97
C ILE A 165 9.39 18.14 -3.13
N THR A 166 9.35 19.47 -3.23
CA THR A 166 8.28 20.28 -2.65
C THR A 166 7.23 20.60 -3.71
N PRO A 167 5.99 20.05 -3.62
CA PRO A 167 4.97 20.26 -4.63
C PRO A 167 4.54 21.73 -4.72
N LYS A 168 4.33 22.20 -5.95
CA LYS A 168 3.80 23.54 -6.25
C LYS A 168 2.42 23.41 -6.85
N LYS A 169 1.52 24.34 -6.53
CA LYS A 169 0.17 24.34 -7.09
C LYS A 169 0.20 24.42 -8.63
N ILE A 170 -0.43 23.46 -9.30
CA ILE A 170 -0.57 23.42 -10.77
C ILE A 170 -2.05 23.66 -11.11
N GLU A 171 -2.32 24.40 -12.20
CA GLU A 171 -3.67 24.74 -12.64
C GLU A 171 -4.52 23.51 -13.01
N ASP A 172 -3.90 22.50 -13.63
CA ASP A 172 -4.56 21.28 -14.12
C ASP A 172 -4.49 20.08 -13.16
N GLU A 173 -4.00 20.28 -11.94
CA GLU A 173 -3.85 19.20 -10.97
C GLU A 173 -5.20 18.74 -10.42
N TYR A 174 -5.43 17.43 -10.48
CA TYR A 174 -6.54 16.81 -9.79
C TYR A 174 -6.21 16.72 -8.30
N ASN A 175 -6.83 17.60 -7.52
CA ASN A 175 -6.62 17.66 -6.08
C ASN A 175 -7.47 16.59 -5.39
N TYR A 176 -6.85 15.45 -5.11
CA TYR A 176 -7.50 14.36 -4.37
C TYR A 176 -7.53 14.69 -2.88
N ASP A 177 -8.70 15.03 -2.37
CA ASP A 177 -8.89 15.25 -0.95
C ASP A 177 -8.87 13.93 -0.18
N LYS A 178 -7.73 13.66 0.45
CA LYS A 178 -7.48 12.46 1.27
C LYS A 178 -8.40 12.37 2.48
N LYS A 179 -8.90 13.50 3.00
CA LYS A 179 -9.76 13.53 4.20
C LYS A 179 -11.20 13.15 3.88
N THR A 180 -11.73 13.64 2.76
CA THR A 180 -13.13 13.35 2.36
C THR A 180 -13.29 12.05 1.59
N ASN A 181 -12.24 11.58 0.91
CA ASN A 181 -12.28 10.35 0.10
C ASN A 181 -11.42 9.23 0.69
N PHE A 182 -11.38 9.11 2.02
CA PHE A 182 -10.58 8.10 2.69
C PHE A 182 -10.96 6.68 2.24
N ILE A 183 -10.06 6.03 1.50
CA ILE A 183 -10.11 4.57 1.27
C ILE A 183 -9.15 3.95 2.28
N PRO A 184 -9.58 3.04 3.18
CA PRO A 184 -8.66 2.35 4.07
C PRO A 184 -7.47 1.76 3.27
N LYS A 185 -6.24 1.98 3.75
CA LYS A 185 -5.02 1.43 3.12
C LYS A 185 -5.13 -0.08 2.86
N GLN A 186 -5.96 -0.76 3.66
CA GLN A 186 -6.39 -2.16 3.62
C GLN A 186 -6.98 -2.65 2.27
N LYS A 187 -7.54 -1.78 1.41
CA LYS A 187 -8.07 -2.16 0.07
C LYS A 187 -7.08 -1.92 -1.09
N ARG A 188 -5.87 -1.44 -0.78
CA ARG A 188 -4.87 -1.00 -1.76
C ARG A 188 -3.83 -2.10 -1.95
N ASN A 189 -3.43 -2.37 -3.20
CA ASN A 189 -2.50 -3.46 -3.53
C ASN A 189 -1.03 -3.12 -3.23
N PHE A 190 -0.75 -2.07 -2.45
CA PHE A 190 0.58 -1.55 -2.13
C PHE A 190 1.15 -2.18 -0.85
N PHE A 191 2.45 -2.46 -0.85
CA PHE A 191 3.21 -2.97 0.28
C PHE A 191 4.61 -2.35 0.27
N LYS A 192 5.01 -1.67 1.36
CA LYS A 192 6.42 -1.29 1.59
C LYS A 192 7.15 -2.53 2.10
N LEU A 193 8.32 -2.84 1.54
CA LEU A 193 9.13 -3.98 1.97
C LEU A 193 10.20 -3.61 3.01
N PHE A 194 10.53 -2.32 3.15
CA PHE A 194 11.51 -1.79 4.10
C PHE A 194 10.86 -0.62 4.84
N ASP A 195 11.30 -0.37 6.08
CA ASP A 195 10.69 0.59 7.01
C ASP A 195 9.19 0.31 7.25
N GLN A 196 8.90 -0.94 7.60
CA GLN A 196 7.54 -1.38 7.94
C GLN A 196 7.24 -1.03 9.40
N ASP A 197 6.14 -0.33 9.61
CA ASP A 197 5.68 0.02 10.95
C ASP A 197 4.64 -1.00 11.44
N ILE A 198 4.32 -0.96 12.74
CA ILE A 198 3.27 -1.81 13.31
C ILE A 198 1.93 -1.65 12.59
N GLU A 199 1.65 -0.44 12.10
CA GLU A 199 0.44 -0.13 11.34
C GLU A 199 0.35 -0.89 10.00
N ASP A 200 1.47 -1.45 9.52
CA ASP A 200 1.52 -2.24 8.29
C ASP A 200 1.14 -3.71 8.47
N ILE A 201 1.02 -4.21 9.72
CA ILE A 201 0.55 -5.56 10.02
C ILE A 201 -0.91 -5.72 9.60
N ARG A 202 -1.23 -6.81 8.89
CA ARG A 202 -2.55 -7.00 8.26
C ARG A 202 -3.20 -8.31 8.68
N THR A 203 -4.53 -8.33 8.69
CA THR A 203 -5.32 -9.56 8.74
C THR A 203 -4.91 -10.51 7.61
N LYS A 204 -4.73 -11.79 7.93
CA LYS A 204 -4.13 -12.84 7.10
C LYS A 204 -2.69 -12.57 6.64
N GLY A 205 -2.03 -11.56 7.18
CA GLY A 205 -0.58 -11.34 7.01
C GLY A 205 0.22 -12.14 8.04
N VAL A 206 1.53 -12.21 7.83
CA VAL A 206 2.47 -12.83 8.78
C VAL A 206 3.43 -11.77 9.28
N PHE A 207 3.75 -11.76 10.56
CA PHE A 207 4.88 -10.97 11.08
C PHE A 207 5.83 -11.86 11.87
N THR A 208 7.12 -11.56 11.82
CA THR A 208 8.15 -12.26 12.58
C THR A 208 8.50 -11.45 13.82
N LEU A 209 8.33 -12.03 15.00
CA LEU A 209 8.66 -11.41 16.29
C LEU A 209 9.66 -12.30 17.04
N SER A 210 10.83 -11.77 17.37
CA SER A 210 11.93 -12.52 18.03
C SER A 210 12.33 -13.83 17.32
N GLY A 211 12.16 -13.88 15.99
CA GLY A 211 12.49 -15.05 15.17
C GLY A 211 11.37 -16.08 15.01
N GLU A 212 10.19 -15.83 15.60
CA GLU A 212 9.00 -16.66 15.40
C GLU A 212 8.00 -15.97 14.47
N ASP A 213 7.42 -16.74 13.56
CA ASP A 213 6.43 -16.26 12.60
C ASP A 213 5.02 -16.41 13.14
N TYR A 214 4.25 -15.33 13.10
CA TYR A 214 2.89 -15.25 13.60
C TYR A 214 1.94 -14.86 12.48
N LEU A 215 0.94 -15.72 12.21
CA LEU A 215 -0.15 -15.42 11.29
C LEU A 215 -1.22 -14.59 12.00
N VAL A 216 -1.65 -13.48 11.40
CA VAL A 216 -2.69 -12.63 11.96
C VAL A 216 -4.06 -13.11 11.49
N GLU A 217 -4.90 -13.58 12.41
CA GLU A 217 -6.27 -14.00 12.12
C GLU A 217 -7.22 -12.82 11.92
N LYS A 218 -7.10 -11.78 12.73
CA LYS A 218 -7.95 -10.57 12.73
C LYS A 218 -7.20 -9.35 13.23
N THR A 219 -7.59 -8.18 12.75
CA THR A 219 -7.06 -6.90 13.23
C THR A 219 -8.17 -6.08 13.86
N GLN A 220 -7.96 -5.67 15.11
CA GLN A 220 -8.82 -4.71 15.80
C GLN A 220 -8.09 -3.39 15.91
N GLN A 221 -8.79 -2.30 15.57
CA GLN A 221 -8.32 -0.93 15.76
C GLN A 221 -9.22 -0.26 16.78
N ILE A 222 -8.62 0.42 17.74
CA ILE A 222 -9.33 1.12 18.81
C ILE A 222 -8.99 2.60 18.70
N GLU A 223 -10.01 3.42 18.52
CA GLU A 223 -9.87 4.87 18.48
C GLU A 223 -10.27 5.43 19.85
N TRP A 224 -9.32 6.06 20.53
CA TRP A 224 -9.53 6.58 21.88
C TRP A 224 -10.06 8.01 21.85
N ASP A 225 -10.80 8.41 22.88
CA ASP A 225 -11.34 9.77 23.04
C ASP A 225 -10.25 10.86 23.05
N ASN A 226 -9.02 10.48 23.41
CA ASN A 226 -7.85 11.35 23.38
C ASN A 226 -7.24 11.55 21.98
N GLY A 227 -7.84 10.95 20.94
CA GLY A 227 -7.42 11.05 19.54
C GLY A 227 -6.30 10.09 19.13
N MET A 228 -5.82 9.23 20.02
CA MET A 228 -4.83 8.19 19.70
C MET A 228 -5.48 6.92 19.16
N VAL A 229 -4.70 6.10 18.46
CA VAL A 229 -5.17 4.85 17.86
C VAL A 229 -4.32 3.67 18.32
N SER A 230 -4.98 2.65 18.87
CA SER A 230 -4.35 1.38 19.23
C SER A 230 -4.68 0.28 18.22
N TYR A 231 -3.76 -0.69 18.12
CA TYR A 231 -3.92 -1.85 17.27
C TYR A 231 -3.79 -3.13 18.08
N ARG A 232 -4.65 -4.11 17.81
CA ARG A 232 -4.59 -5.46 18.36
C ARG A 232 -4.66 -6.47 17.23
N PHE A 233 -3.59 -7.23 17.06
CA PHE A 233 -3.46 -8.26 16.03
C PHE A 233 -3.68 -9.61 16.67
N LEU A 234 -4.82 -10.25 16.39
CA LEU A 234 -5.14 -11.58 16.90
C LEU A 234 -4.33 -12.60 16.10
N ILE A 235 -3.62 -13.49 16.79
CA ILE A 235 -2.68 -14.43 16.17
C ILE A 235 -3.23 -15.86 16.23
N HIS A 236 -3.66 -16.29 17.42
CA HIS A 236 -4.23 -17.61 17.63
C HIS A 236 -5.12 -17.60 18.87
N GLU A 237 -6.40 -17.99 18.73
CA GLU A 237 -7.48 -18.10 19.75
C GLU A 237 -7.43 -17.13 20.94
N ASP A 238 -6.45 -17.25 21.85
CA ASP A 238 -6.29 -16.44 23.06
C ASP A 238 -5.06 -15.50 23.07
N GLN A 239 -4.24 -15.49 22.00
CA GLN A 239 -3.01 -14.70 21.89
C GLN A 239 -3.13 -13.57 20.86
N SER A 240 -2.58 -12.41 21.21
CA SER A 240 -2.54 -11.23 20.33
C SER A 240 -1.33 -10.35 20.58
N LEU A 241 -0.86 -9.65 19.55
CA LEU A 241 0.09 -8.54 19.70
C LEU A 241 -0.72 -7.25 19.89
N PHE A 242 -0.47 -6.50 20.96
CA PHE A 242 -1.14 -5.24 21.27
C PHE A 242 -0.17 -4.07 21.20
N TYR A 243 -0.58 -3.02 20.49
CA TYR A 243 0.15 -1.76 20.38
C TYR A 243 -0.69 -0.60 20.92
N HIS A 244 -0.11 0.11 21.87
CA HIS A 244 -0.71 1.24 22.56
C HIS A 244 0.20 2.46 22.56
N PRO A 245 -0.10 3.48 21.74
CA PRO A 245 0.61 4.74 21.85
C PRO A 245 0.16 5.51 23.10
N MET A 246 1.10 6.18 23.75
CA MET A 246 0.89 7.13 24.84
C MET A 246 1.59 8.45 24.46
N ILE A 247 1.31 9.55 25.17
CA ILE A 247 1.88 10.88 24.85
C ILE A 247 3.41 10.87 24.80
N ASN A 248 4.07 10.13 25.71
CA ASN A 248 5.53 10.11 25.86
C ASN A 248 6.14 8.72 25.73
N ASN A 249 5.33 7.70 25.46
CA ASN A 249 5.79 6.31 25.40
C ASN A 249 4.90 5.51 24.45
N ARG A 250 5.29 4.28 24.16
CA ARG A 250 4.46 3.32 23.44
C ARG A 250 4.63 1.97 24.07
N LEU A 251 3.52 1.29 24.31
CA LEU A 251 3.52 -0.07 24.82
C LEU A 251 3.27 -1.00 23.65
N LEU A 252 4.19 -1.93 23.46
CA LEU A 252 4.03 -3.06 22.56
C LEU A 252 4.17 -4.31 23.41
N PHE A 253 3.16 -5.17 23.43
CA PHE A 253 3.24 -6.40 24.20
C PHE A 253 2.50 -7.55 23.53
N LEU A 254 3.09 -8.73 23.66
CA LEU A 254 2.48 -9.98 23.24
C LEU A 254 1.63 -10.49 24.41
N GLU A 255 0.32 -10.49 24.24
CA GLU A 255 -0.64 -10.82 25.29
C GLU A 255 -1.38 -12.12 25.05
N SER A 256 -1.71 -12.80 26.16
CA SER A 256 -2.63 -13.92 26.20
C SER A 256 -3.76 -13.67 27.19
N LYS A 257 -4.90 -14.31 26.97
CA LYS A 257 -6.06 -14.21 27.85
C LYS A 257 -5.74 -14.72 29.26
N ALA A 258 -6.06 -13.92 30.27
CA ALA A 258 -5.93 -14.26 31.68
C ALA A 258 -7.30 -14.52 32.31
N LEU A 259 -7.35 -15.43 33.28
CA LEU A 259 -8.57 -15.71 34.03
C LEU A 259 -8.77 -14.62 35.10
N LYS A 260 -9.87 -13.87 34.97
CA LYS A 260 -10.27 -12.82 35.93
C LYS A 260 -10.28 -13.33 37.38
N ALA A 261 -10.69 -14.58 37.60
CA ALA A 261 -10.78 -15.21 38.93
C ALA A 261 -9.44 -15.36 39.66
N ASN A 262 -8.31 -15.22 38.96
CA ASN A 262 -6.99 -15.36 39.54
C ASN A 262 -6.34 -13.99 39.89
N ILE A 263 -7.09 -12.90 39.76
CA ILE A 263 -6.60 -11.54 40.01
C ILE A 263 -7.13 -11.04 41.35
N ASP A 264 -6.23 -10.97 42.33
CA ASP A 264 -6.54 -10.42 43.64
C ASP A 264 -6.79 -8.91 43.53
N GLY A 265 -7.88 -8.46 44.16
CA GLY A 265 -8.31 -7.05 44.14
C GLY A 265 -9.38 -6.75 43.09
N PHE A 266 -9.70 -7.69 42.19
CA PHE A 266 -10.77 -7.52 41.21
C PHE A 266 -12.17 -7.83 41.75
N ASP A 267 -12.25 -8.67 42.79
CA ASP A 267 -13.51 -9.18 43.36
C ASP A 267 -14.44 -8.11 43.96
N ARG A 268 -13.93 -6.88 44.15
CA ARG A 268 -14.74 -5.76 44.66
C ARG A 268 -15.40 -4.92 43.56
N TYR A 269 -15.01 -5.11 42.30
CA TYR A 269 -15.36 -4.24 41.17
C TYR A 269 -16.13 -5.02 40.09
N VAL A 270 -17.01 -5.90 40.55
CA VAL A 270 -17.55 -7.05 39.80
C VAL A 270 -18.18 -6.66 38.45
N ASP A 271 -18.74 -5.44 38.34
CA ASP A 271 -19.59 -5.03 37.22
C ASP A 271 -19.06 -3.85 36.38
N SER A 272 -17.96 -3.20 36.78
CA SER A 272 -17.47 -2.04 36.02
C SER A 272 -15.99 -1.74 36.24
N LEU A 273 -15.28 -1.41 35.15
CA LEU A 273 -13.94 -0.84 35.20
C LEU A 273 -13.93 0.64 35.64
N ASN A 274 -15.08 1.32 35.79
CA ASN A 274 -15.09 2.74 36.17
C ASN A 274 -14.48 3.01 37.57
N GLU A 275 -14.46 2.01 38.45
CA GLU A 275 -13.89 2.11 39.81
C GLU A 275 -12.65 1.22 39.94
N GLN A 276 -11.67 1.35 39.05
CA GLN A 276 -10.53 0.42 39.05
C GLN A 276 -9.56 0.60 40.26
N PRO A 277 -9.01 -0.50 40.82
CA PRO A 277 -8.00 -0.42 41.88
C PRO A 277 -6.69 0.16 41.34
N LYS A 278 -5.88 0.78 42.22
CA LYS A 278 -4.55 1.28 41.82
C LYS A 278 -3.49 0.18 41.68
N VAL A 279 -3.70 -0.94 42.35
CA VAL A 279 -2.77 -2.09 42.37
C VAL A 279 -3.59 -3.37 42.28
N LEU A 280 -3.15 -4.27 41.41
CA LEU A 280 -3.66 -5.63 41.28
C LEU A 280 -2.54 -6.63 41.60
N SER A 281 -2.89 -7.78 42.14
CA SER A 281 -1.96 -8.91 42.30
C SER A 281 -2.39 -10.08 41.42
N PHE A 282 -1.47 -10.60 40.64
CA PHE A 282 -1.70 -11.73 39.75
C PHE A 282 -0.47 -12.64 39.74
N GLU A 283 -0.66 -13.93 39.99
CA GLU A 283 0.42 -14.94 40.03
C GLU A 283 1.58 -14.57 40.97
N GLY A 284 1.28 -13.88 42.09
CA GLY A 284 2.27 -13.47 43.08
C GLY A 284 3.08 -12.22 42.71
N GLN A 285 2.72 -11.51 41.64
CA GLN A 285 3.33 -10.24 41.22
C GLN A 285 2.32 -9.09 41.32
N ASN A 286 2.81 -7.92 41.76
CA ASN A 286 2.01 -6.69 41.80
C ASN A 286 2.09 -5.93 40.48
N TYR A 287 0.95 -5.40 40.06
CA TYR A 287 0.78 -4.58 38.87
C TYR A 287 0.16 -3.25 39.26
N TYR A 288 0.75 -2.14 38.81
CA TYR A 288 0.36 -0.78 39.16
C TYR A 288 -0.38 -0.13 38.00
N LEU A 289 -1.48 0.56 38.29
CA LEU A 289 -2.30 1.22 37.29
C LEU A 289 -1.49 2.29 36.56
N LEU A 290 -1.39 2.15 35.24
CA LEU A 290 -0.69 3.06 34.35
C LEU A 290 -1.66 4.03 33.65
N GLU A 291 -2.72 3.49 33.05
CA GLU A 291 -3.63 4.29 32.22
C GLU A 291 -5.06 3.74 32.19
N VAL A 292 -6.01 4.65 31.96
CA VAL A 292 -7.44 4.38 31.80
C VAL A 292 -7.92 5.11 30.56
N ASN A 293 -8.49 4.38 29.61
CA ASN A 293 -8.89 4.89 28.30
C ASN A 293 -10.31 4.49 27.94
N LYS A 294 -11.02 5.40 27.26
CA LYS A 294 -12.32 5.17 26.65
C LYS A 294 -12.23 5.43 25.16
N GLY A 295 -12.94 4.64 24.38
CA GLY A 295 -12.91 4.75 22.92
C GLY A 295 -13.86 3.79 22.24
N GLU A 296 -13.72 3.71 20.92
CA GLU A 296 -14.57 2.91 20.06
C GLU A 296 -13.73 1.89 19.29
N ILE A 297 -14.30 0.70 19.08
CA ILE A 297 -13.61 -0.39 18.39
C ILE A 297 -14.10 -0.56 16.95
N SER A 298 -13.15 -0.84 16.07
CA SER A 298 -13.38 -1.32 14.71
C SER A 298 -12.63 -2.64 14.50
N MET A 299 -13.21 -3.52 13.69
CA MET A 299 -12.64 -4.83 13.39
C MET A 299 -12.58 -5.02 11.88
N ASP A 300 -11.39 -5.35 11.37
CA ASP A 300 -11.11 -5.53 9.94
C ASP A 300 -11.66 -4.36 9.08
N GLY A 301 -11.51 -3.13 9.57
CA GLY A 301 -11.96 -1.91 8.91
C GLY A 301 -13.48 -1.66 8.94
N LYS A 302 -14.26 -2.51 9.63
CA LYS A 302 -15.68 -2.27 9.91
C LYS A 302 -15.83 -1.70 11.31
N HIS A 303 -16.42 -0.52 11.39
CA HIS A 303 -16.73 0.11 12.66
C HIS A 303 -17.86 -0.65 13.36
N LEU A 304 -17.65 -1.02 14.63
CA LEU A 304 -18.60 -1.84 15.40
C LEU A 304 -19.56 -0.98 16.24
N HIS A 305 -19.31 0.32 16.41
CA HIS A 305 -20.08 1.23 17.30
C HIS A 305 -20.18 0.72 18.76
N GLU A 306 -19.20 -0.05 19.21
CA GLU A 306 -19.14 -0.57 20.58
C GLU A 306 -18.19 0.30 21.41
N GLU A 307 -18.70 0.88 22.50
CA GLU A 307 -17.88 1.58 23.49
C GLU A 307 -16.98 0.59 24.23
N LEU A 308 -15.70 0.93 24.34
CA LEU A 308 -14.68 0.16 25.02
C LEU A 308 -14.08 1.00 26.15
N LEU A 309 -14.11 0.44 27.37
CA LEU A 309 -13.33 0.96 28.49
C LEU A 309 -12.13 0.04 28.71
N GLN A 310 -10.93 0.61 28.80
CA GLN A 310 -9.68 -0.11 29.00
C GLN A 310 -8.90 0.45 30.18
N THR A 311 -8.30 -0.45 30.96
CA THR A 311 -7.32 -0.12 31.99
C THR A 311 -6.06 -0.93 31.77
N ILE A 312 -4.90 -0.27 31.81
CA ILE A 312 -3.58 -0.90 31.67
C ILE A 312 -2.85 -0.80 33.00
N TYR A 313 -2.27 -1.92 33.44
CA TYR A 313 -1.39 -2.00 34.59
C TYR A 313 -0.04 -2.55 34.18
N GLU A 314 1.02 -2.11 34.83
CA GLU A 314 2.40 -2.51 34.55
C GLU A 314 3.07 -3.10 35.79
N SER A 315 3.92 -4.10 35.61
CA SER A 315 4.71 -4.66 36.70
C SER A 315 5.82 -3.69 37.16
N GLU A 316 6.29 -3.86 38.39
CA GLU A 316 7.38 -3.02 38.95
C GLU A 316 8.67 -3.04 38.13
N ASP A 317 8.94 -4.12 37.41
CA ASP A 317 10.11 -4.29 36.55
C ASP A 317 9.88 -3.91 35.08
N GLU A 318 8.69 -3.38 34.74
CA GLU A 318 8.30 -2.90 33.40
C GLU A 318 8.38 -3.99 32.29
N LYS A 319 8.33 -5.27 32.69
CA LYS A 319 8.40 -6.40 31.74
C LYS A 319 7.05 -7.01 31.41
N CYS A 320 6.07 -6.86 32.31
CA CYS A 320 4.77 -7.48 32.19
C CYS A 320 3.66 -6.43 32.29
N VAL A 321 2.59 -6.66 31.54
CA VAL A 321 1.42 -5.78 31.51
C VAL A 321 0.17 -6.60 31.80
N LEU A 322 -0.76 -6.05 32.57
CA LEU A 322 -2.13 -6.54 32.64
C LEU A 322 -3.06 -5.53 31.97
N ARG A 323 -3.76 -5.98 30.93
CA ARG A 323 -4.76 -5.19 30.23
C ARG A 323 -6.15 -5.71 30.56
N CYS A 324 -6.99 -4.86 31.12
CA CYS A 324 -8.40 -5.17 31.35
C CYS A 324 -9.25 -4.33 30.41
N SER A 325 -10.20 -4.96 29.75
CA SER A 325 -11.09 -4.31 28.79
C SER A 325 -12.53 -4.70 29.05
N GLN A 326 -13.43 -3.72 29.10
CA GLN A 326 -14.88 -3.89 29.26
C GLN A 326 -15.59 -3.50 27.97
N MET A 327 -16.40 -4.42 27.46
CA MET A 327 -17.23 -4.27 26.26
C MET A 327 -18.54 -5.01 26.50
N GLU A 328 -19.69 -4.38 26.26
CA GLU A 328 -21.03 -4.95 26.51
C GLU A 328 -21.16 -5.63 27.90
N ASP A 329 -20.71 -4.94 28.96
CA ASP A 329 -20.69 -5.43 30.35
C ASP A 329 -19.83 -6.68 30.61
N LYS A 330 -19.02 -7.12 29.64
CA LYS A 330 -18.07 -8.23 29.81
C LYS A 330 -16.66 -7.69 29.97
N ILE A 331 -16.08 -7.93 31.15
CA ILE A 331 -14.68 -7.65 31.42
C ILE A 331 -13.83 -8.84 30.96
N ARG A 332 -12.85 -8.56 30.10
CA ARG A 332 -11.81 -9.49 29.69
C ARG A 332 -10.47 -8.99 30.23
N VAL A 333 -9.63 -9.92 30.65
CA VAL A 333 -8.28 -9.60 31.13
C VAL A 333 -7.26 -10.34 30.30
N PHE A 334 -6.16 -9.67 30.01
CA PHE A 334 -5.04 -10.17 29.23
C PHE A 334 -3.74 -9.90 29.99
N LYS A 335 -2.83 -10.86 29.96
CA LYS A 335 -1.46 -10.71 30.46
C LYS A 335 -0.52 -10.61 29.27
N GLY A 336 0.26 -9.54 29.23
CA GLY A 336 1.23 -9.24 28.19
C GLY A 336 2.65 -9.31 28.69
N THR A 337 3.55 -9.74 27.82
CA THR A 337 5.00 -9.55 27.95
C THR A 337 5.42 -8.40 27.06
N MET A 338 6.14 -7.43 27.62
CA MET A 338 6.62 -6.24 26.90
C MET A 338 7.63 -6.62 25.82
N MET A 339 7.45 -6.02 24.64
CA MET A 339 8.28 -6.20 23.46
C MET A 339 8.79 -4.85 22.97
N GLN A 340 9.93 -4.86 22.30
CA GLN A 340 10.46 -3.70 21.60
C GLN A 340 10.08 -3.79 20.13
N GLU A 341 9.69 -2.69 19.50
CA GLU A 341 9.32 -2.68 18.07
C GLU A 341 10.42 -3.25 17.18
N LYS A 342 11.69 -3.00 17.51
CA LYS A 342 12.86 -3.54 16.77
C LYS A 342 12.96 -5.07 16.78
N GLN A 343 12.16 -5.76 17.59
CA GLN A 343 12.06 -7.23 17.61
C GLN A 343 11.07 -7.75 16.55
N ILE A 344 10.29 -6.86 15.92
CA ILE A 344 9.52 -7.16 14.72
C ILE A 344 10.47 -7.05 13.54
N ASN A 345 10.82 -8.19 12.96
CA ASN A 345 11.88 -8.27 11.96
C ASN A 345 11.35 -8.19 10.52
N LEU A 346 10.13 -8.65 10.31
CA LEU A 346 9.54 -8.80 8.99
C LEU A 346 8.02 -8.76 9.11
N ILE A 347 7.36 -7.97 8.26
CA ILE A 347 5.92 -8.03 8.05
C ILE A 347 5.73 -8.47 6.60
N LEU A 348 4.89 -9.48 6.40
CA LEU A 348 4.55 -10.04 5.10
C LEU A 348 3.12 -9.66 4.72
N PRO A 349 2.83 -9.49 3.41
CA PRO A 349 1.52 -9.09 2.95
C PRO A 349 0.47 -10.16 3.27
N GLN A 350 -0.79 -9.74 3.18
CA GLN A 350 -1.95 -10.61 3.29
C GLN A 350 -1.83 -11.80 2.33
N LEU A 351 -1.99 -13.01 2.84
CA LEU A 351 -2.07 -14.21 2.03
C LEU A 351 -3.43 -14.25 1.30
N ASP A 352 -3.39 -14.21 -0.04
CA ASP A 352 -4.53 -14.49 -0.90
C ASP A 352 -4.81 -16.00 -0.86
N VAL A 353 -5.42 -16.47 0.22
CA VAL A 353 -5.94 -17.84 0.26
C VAL A 353 -7.39 -17.81 0.70
N ASP A 354 -8.26 -18.05 -0.28
CA ASP A 354 -9.59 -18.61 -0.06
C ASP A 354 -9.37 -20.08 0.31
N PHE A 355 -9.49 -20.40 1.60
CA PHE A 355 -9.63 -21.78 2.07
C PHE A 355 -11.11 -22.12 2.24
#